data_AF-A0A0M4RE19-F1
#
_entry.id   AF-A0A0M4RE19-F1
#
_cell.length_a   1.000
_cell.length_b   1.000
_cell.length_c   1.000
_cell.angle_alpha   90.00
_cell.angle_beta   90.00
_cell.angle_gamma   90.00
#
_symmetry.space_group_name_H-M   'P 1'
#
loop_
_entity.id
_entity.type
_entity.pdbx_description
1 polymer ?
#
loop_
_entity_poly.entity_id
_entity_poly.type
_entity_poly.pdbx_seq_one_letter_code
_entity_poly.pdbx_strand_id
1 'polypeptide(L)'
;MSSNDDDQLGELKDWWQRNGKPLVTGGLLALVVVFGWQAWHKYQSGQSQGASALYQQLLETTLTPDGQPDVARVADLANKLKGEYAGTAYAQFGGLFVAKVAVDNGKLDDAATELKAIADKPANPTLGEVARQRLAQVLAAQGKVDDALKLLEGDSDKAFLASREELKGDLLVQQGRTDDARAAYEKAKAALSDEAAVGGLQIKLDDLAKGDA
;
A
#
# COMPACT_ATOMS: atom_id res chain seq x y z
N MET A 1 -60.39 -42.85 -2.63
CA MET A 1 -59.31 -41.86 -2.48
C MET A 1 -58.30 -42.11 -3.59
N SER A 2 -58.57 -41.65 -4.82
CA SER A 2 -57.68 -41.87 -5.99
C SER A 2 -57.75 -40.74 -7.02
N SER A 3 -58.83 -39.94 -7.04
CA SER A 3 -58.97 -38.80 -7.97
C SER A 3 -58.05 -37.62 -7.64
N ASN A 4 -57.74 -37.40 -6.36
CA ASN A 4 -56.84 -36.30 -5.96
C ASN A 4 -55.37 -36.52 -6.35
N ASP A 5 -54.95 -37.77 -6.55
CA ASP A 5 -53.55 -38.10 -6.86
C ASP A 5 -53.27 -37.97 -8.36
N ASP A 6 -54.22 -38.37 -9.22
CA ASP A 6 -54.09 -38.28 -10.68
C ASP A 6 -54.16 -36.81 -11.18
N ASP A 7 -55.04 -36.00 -10.59
CA ASP A 7 -55.19 -34.59 -10.95
C ASP A 7 -53.95 -33.76 -10.55
N GLN A 8 -53.36 -34.02 -9.38
CA GLN A 8 -52.15 -33.34 -8.92
C GLN A 8 -50.91 -33.68 -9.77
N LEU A 9 -50.80 -34.92 -10.25
CA LEU A 9 -49.71 -35.33 -11.12
C LEU A 9 -49.79 -34.68 -12.50
N GLY A 10 -51.01 -34.49 -13.02
CA GLY A 10 -51.25 -33.77 -14.27
C GLY A 10 -50.81 -32.30 -14.22
N GLU A 11 -51.20 -31.60 -13.16
CA GLU A 11 -50.86 -30.18 -12.96
C GLU A 11 -49.35 -29.94 -12.83
N LEU A 12 -48.63 -30.82 -12.13
CA LEU A 12 -47.18 -30.73 -11.98
C LEU A 12 -46.45 -30.95 -13.32
N LYS A 13 -46.93 -31.90 -14.12
CA LYS A 13 -46.36 -32.21 -15.44
C LYS A 13 -46.52 -31.02 -16.39
N ASP A 14 -47.68 -30.39 -16.42
CA ASP A 14 -47.94 -29.22 -17.25
C ASP A 14 -47.14 -28.00 -16.79
N TRP A 15 -47.00 -27.80 -15.47
CA TRP A 15 -46.14 -26.75 -14.93
C TRP A 15 -44.67 -26.96 -15.33
N TRP A 16 -44.18 -28.20 -15.25
CA TRP A 16 -42.82 -28.56 -15.64
C TRP A 16 -42.57 -28.38 -17.13
N GLN A 17 -43.51 -28.78 -18.00
CA GLN A 17 -43.39 -28.56 -19.44
C GLN A 17 -43.33 -27.07 -19.79
N ARG A 18 -44.06 -26.22 -19.05
CA ARG A 18 -44.08 -24.76 -19.25
C ARG A 18 -42.86 -24.05 -18.66
N ASN A 19 -42.36 -24.47 -17.50
CA ASN A 19 -41.37 -23.73 -16.71
C ASN A 19 -40.01 -24.43 -16.52
N GLY A 20 -39.89 -25.71 -16.86
CA GLY A 20 -38.69 -26.51 -16.58
C GLY A 20 -37.43 -26.01 -17.30
N LYS A 21 -37.55 -25.53 -18.54
CA LYS A 21 -36.40 -24.98 -19.29
C LYS A 21 -35.81 -23.73 -18.63
N PRO A 22 -36.58 -22.66 -18.34
CA PRO A 22 -36.08 -21.50 -17.60
C PRO A 22 -35.55 -21.85 -16.20
N LEU A 23 -36.22 -22.77 -15.48
CA LEU A 23 -35.80 -23.18 -14.14
C LEU A 23 -34.42 -23.87 -14.17
N VAL A 24 -34.22 -24.81 -15.09
CA VAL A 24 -32.95 -25.53 -15.26
C VAL A 24 -31.85 -24.58 -15.73
N THR A 25 -32.14 -23.69 -16.70
CA THR A 25 -31.18 -22.69 -17.17
C THR A 25 -30.80 -21.71 -16.05
N GLY A 26 -31.77 -21.23 -15.28
CA GLY A 26 -31.52 -20.36 -14.13
C GLY A 26 -30.70 -21.06 -13.05
N GLY A 27 -31.00 -22.33 -12.76
CA GLY A 27 -30.23 -23.16 -11.84
C GLY A 27 -28.78 -23.36 -12.29
N LEU A 28 -28.56 -23.69 -13.58
CA LEU A 28 -27.22 -23.81 -14.17
C LEU A 28 -26.44 -22.49 -14.08
N LEU A 29 -27.07 -21.36 -14.42
CA LEU A 29 -26.44 -20.05 -14.30
C LEU A 29 -26.08 -19.73 -12.85
N ALA A 30 -26.97 -20.01 -11.90
CA ALA A 30 -26.69 -19.82 -10.48
C ALA A 30 -25.49 -20.67 -10.01
N LEU A 31 -25.41 -21.93 -10.44
CA LEU A 31 -24.26 -22.80 -10.12
C LEU A 31 -22.95 -22.26 -10.68
N VAL A 32 -22.94 -21.80 -11.94
CA VAL A 32 -21.73 -21.20 -12.55
C VAL A 32 -21.26 -19.98 -11.76
N VAL A 33 -22.18 -19.11 -11.34
CA VAL A 33 -21.86 -17.93 -10.53
C VAL A 33 -21.29 -18.33 -9.17
N VAL A 34 -21.94 -19.26 -8.46
CA VAL A 34 -21.50 -19.69 -7.12
C VAL A 34 -20.13 -20.37 -7.17
N PHE A 35 -19.93 -21.33 -8.08
CA PHE A 35 -18.64 -22.03 -8.21
C PHE A 35 -17.54 -21.11 -8.74
N GLY A 36 -17.86 -20.20 -9.66
CA GLY A 36 -16.92 -19.18 -10.13
C GLY A 36 -16.43 -18.29 -8.98
N TRP A 37 -17.34 -17.79 -8.14
CA TRP A 37 -16.99 -17.00 -6.96
C TRP A 37 -16.16 -17.80 -5.94
N GLN A 38 -16.53 -19.05 -5.67
CA GLN A 38 -15.80 -19.90 -4.73
C GLN A 38 -14.38 -20.22 -5.23
N ALA A 39 -14.23 -20.52 -6.53
CA ALA A 39 -12.93 -20.76 -7.15
C ALA A 39 -12.05 -19.50 -7.11
N TRP A 40 -12.61 -18.33 -7.43
CA TRP A 40 -11.92 -17.04 -7.30
C TRP A 40 -11.46 -16.80 -5.86
N HIS A 41 -12.34 -16.97 -4.88
CA HIS A 41 -12.03 -16.71 -3.48
C HIS A 41 -10.92 -17.65 -2.97
N LYS A 42 -10.96 -18.93 -3.35
CA LYS A 42 -9.90 -19.90 -3.04
C LYS A 42 -8.57 -19.51 -3.67
N TYR A 43 -8.59 -19.08 -4.94
CA TYR A 43 -7.40 -18.58 -5.62
C TYR A 43 -6.79 -17.38 -4.90
N GLN A 44 -7.61 -16.36 -4.59
CA GLN A 44 -7.16 -15.16 -3.88
C GLN A 44 -6.57 -15.48 -2.48
N SER A 45 -7.17 -16.43 -1.76
CA SER A 45 -6.69 -16.87 -0.46
C SER A 45 -5.34 -17.59 -0.57
N GLY A 46 -5.22 -18.52 -1.53
CA GLY A 46 -3.96 -19.21 -1.79
C GLY A 46 -2.84 -18.24 -2.21
N GLN A 47 -3.19 -17.26 -3.05
CA GLN A 47 -2.29 -16.19 -3.46
C GLN A 47 -1.75 -15.39 -2.28
N SER A 48 -2.62 -15.01 -1.34
CA SER A 48 -2.22 -14.23 -0.16
C SER A 48 -1.35 -15.05 0.79
N GLN A 49 -1.64 -16.35 0.95
CA GLN A 49 -0.83 -17.26 1.78
C GLN A 49 0.59 -17.42 1.21
N GLY A 50 0.72 -17.72 -0.09
CA GLY A 50 2.02 -17.83 -0.74
C GLY A 50 2.83 -16.52 -0.67
N ALA A 51 2.19 -15.39 -0.94
CA ALA A 51 2.81 -14.07 -0.83
C ALA A 51 3.29 -13.79 0.61
N SER A 52 2.48 -14.13 1.62
CA SER A 52 2.84 -13.93 3.02
C SER A 52 4.08 -14.74 3.42
N ALA A 53 4.22 -15.98 2.93
CA ALA A 53 5.38 -16.82 3.20
C ALA A 53 6.67 -16.25 2.59
N LEU A 54 6.61 -15.76 1.34
CA LEU A 54 7.75 -15.07 0.72
C LEU A 54 8.09 -13.77 1.45
N TYR A 55 7.09 -13.03 1.90
CA TYR A 55 7.30 -11.81 2.68
C TYR A 55 7.93 -12.10 4.05
N GLN A 56 7.55 -13.18 4.73
CA GLN A 56 8.21 -13.61 5.97
C GLN A 56 9.69 -13.92 5.73
N GLN A 57 10.03 -14.64 4.66
CA GLN A 57 11.43 -14.88 4.29
C GLN A 57 12.18 -13.58 3.99
N LEU A 58 11.50 -12.59 3.37
CA LEU A 58 12.07 -11.28 3.10
C LEU A 58 12.41 -10.55 4.40
N LEU A 59 11.51 -10.60 5.40
CA LEU A 59 11.76 -10.03 6.72
C LEU A 59 12.93 -10.71 7.43
N GLU A 60 13.00 -12.04 7.41
CA GLU A 60 14.10 -12.80 7.99
C GLU A 60 15.46 -12.47 7.34
N THR A 61 15.46 -12.22 6.03
CA THR A 61 16.66 -11.82 5.28
C THR A 61 17.09 -10.38 5.55
N THR A 62 16.14 -9.51 5.93
CA THR A 62 16.38 -8.07 6.09
C THR A 62 16.61 -7.62 7.52
N LEU A 63 16.00 -8.32 8.49
CA LEU A 63 16.09 -8.05 9.91
C LEU A 63 17.18 -8.91 10.55
N THR A 64 18.41 -8.82 10.04
CA THR A 64 19.55 -9.57 10.58
C THR A 64 20.17 -8.84 11.78
N PRO A 65 20.72 -9.55 12.78
CA PRO A 65 21.34 -8.93 13.96
C PRO A 65 22.53 -8.01 13.66
N ASP A 66 23.20 -8.24 12.53
CA ASP A 66 24.33 -7.47 12.03
C ASP A 66 23.93 -6.28 11.11
N GLY A 67 22.63 -6.14 10.81
CA GLY A 67 22.08 -5.03 10.04
C GLY A 67 22.49 -4.98 8.56
N GLN A 68 23.07 -6.06 8.04
CA GLN A 68 23.52 -6.18 6.65
C GLN A 68 22.68 -7.23 5.91
N PRO A 69 21.62 -6.80 5.18
CA PRO A 69 20.78 -7.73 4.44
C PRO A 69 21.53 -8.33 3.25
N ASP A 70 21.27 -9.60 2.93
CA ASP A 70 21.68 -10.18 1.64
C ASP A 70 20.88 -9.52 0.52
N VAL A 71 21.49 -8.50 -0.11
CA VAL A 71 20.91 -7.70 -1.18
C VAL A 71 20.40 -8.56 -2.34
N ALA A 72 21.13 -9.62 -2.70
CA ALA A 72 20.73 -10.51 -3.79
C ALA A 72 19.49 -11.32 -3.42
N ARG A 73 19.43 -11.81 -2.18
CA ARG A 73 18.27 -12.54 -1.67
C ARG A 73 17.04 -11.65 -1.52
N VAL A 74 17.20 -10.41 -1.06
CA VAL A 74 16.13 -9.40 -1.00
C VAL A 74 15.57 -9.14 -2.39
N ALA A 75 16.42 -8.93 -3.38
CA ALA A 75 16.01 -8.70 -4.76
C ALA A 75 15.26 -9.91 -5.35
N ASP A 76 15.75 -11.14 -5.13
CA ASP A 76 15.08 -12.37 -5.58
C ASP A 76 13.67 -12.50 -4.99
N LEU A 77 13.55 -12.37 -3.66
CA LEU A 77 12.28 -12.50 -2.96
C LEU A 77 11.27 -11.40 -3.36
N ALA A 78 11.74 -10.15 -3.49
CA ALA A 78 10.89 -9.07 -3.94
C ALA A 78 10.45 -9.25 -5.41
N ASN A 79 11.33 -9.74 -6.28
CA ASN A 79 10.98 -10.03 -7.67
C ASN A 79 9.96 -11.18 -7.77
N LYS A 80 10.07 -12.22 -6.94
CA LYS A 80 9.05 -13.27 -6.84
C LYS A 80 7.73 -12.73 -6.34
N LEU A 81 7.72 -11.89 -5.31
CA LEU A 81 6.53 -11.21 -4.83
C LEU A 81 5.89 -10.35 -5.94
N LYS A 82 6.68 -9.60 -6.70
CA LYS A 82 6.20 -8.74 -7.80
C LYS A 82 5.71 -9.54 -9.00
N GLY A 83 6.40 -10.61 -9.38
CA GLY A 83 6.08 -11.43 -10.55
C GLY A 83 4.96 -12.43 -10.31
N GLU A 84 5.02 -13.16 -9.21
CA GLU A 84 4.06 -14.21 -8.88
C GLU A 84 2.86 -13.66 -8.10
N TYR A 85 3.04 -12.60 -7.32
CA TYR A 85 2.05 -12.10 -6.35
C TYR A 85 1.66 -10.62 -6.50
N ALA A 86 1.78 -10.05 -7.71
CA ALA A 86 1.52 -8.64 -8.03
C ALA A 86 0.21 -8.06 -7.48
N GLY A 87 -0.85 -8.88 -7.40
CA GLY A 87 -2.17 -8.47 -6.91
C GLY A 87 -2.32 -8.40 -5.39
N THR A 88 -1.25 -8.60 -4.62
CA THR A 88 -1.27 -8.62 -3.15
C THR A 88 -0.54 -7.39 -2.57
N ALA A 89 -0.94 -6.96 -1.38
CA ALA A 89 -0.22 -5.90 -0.65
C ALA A 89 1.23 -6.30 -0.31
N TYR A 90 1.51 -7.60 -0.17
CA TYR A 90 2.86 -8.14 0.06
C TYR A 90 3.82 -7.81 -1.08
N ALA A 91 3.35 -7.76 -2.33
CA ALA A 91 4.17 -7.30 -3.46
C ALA A 91 4.63 -5.85 -3.28
N GLN A 92 3.75 -4.98 -2.78
CA GLN A 92 4.10 -3.59 -2.52
C GLN A 92 5.02 -3.44 -1.30
N PHE A 93 4.84 -4.26 -0.25
CA PHE A 93 5.81 -4.30 0.85
C PHE A 93 7.20 -4.73 0.36
N GLY A 94 7.27 -5.73 -0.52
CA GLY A 94 8.53 -6.11 -1.19
C GLY A 94 9.15 -4.96 -1.97
N GLY A 95 8.36 -4.22 -2.74
CA GLY A 95 8.81 -3.02 -3.46
C GLY A 95 9.37 -1.91 -2.54
N LEU A 96 8.77 -1.69 -1.36
CA LEU A 96 9.31 -0.75 -0.37
C LEU A 96 10.70 -1.18 0.15
N PHE A 97 10.94 -2.48 0.31
CA PHE A 97 12.27 -3.00 0.68
C PHE A 97 13.29 -2.85 -0.44
N VAL A 98 12.89 -3.13 -1.69
CA VAL A 98 13.77 -2.90 -2.86
C VAL A 98 14.16 -1.43 -2.95
N ALA A 99 13.20 -0.52 -2.77
CA ALA A 99 13.50 0.92 -2.76
C ALA A 99 14.48 1.29 -1.64
N LYS A 100 14.29 0.77 -0.42
CA LYS A 100 15.23 1.00 0.69
C LYS A 100 16.65 0.51 0.34
N VAL A 101 16.78 -0.73 -0.14
CA VAL A 101 18.07 -1.29 -0.52
C VAL A 101 18.72 -0.49 -1.65
N ALA A 102 17.92 -0.02 -2.62
CA ALA A 102 18.41 0.85 -3.68
C ALA A 102 18.97 2.16 -3.12
N VAL A 103 18.27 2.82 -2.18
CA VAL A 103 18.78 4.03 -1.49
C VAL A 103 20.08 3.73 -0.74
N ASP A 104 20.13 2.65 0.04
CA ASP A 104 21.32 2.26 0.83
C ASP A 104 22.54 1.99 -0.08
N ASN A 105 22.31 1.61 -1.34
CA ASN A 105 23.35 1.38 -2.36
C ASN A 105 23.57 2.59 -3.30
N GLY A 106 23.01 3.75 -3.01
CA GLY A 106 23.15 4.97 -3.81
C GLY A 106 22.39 4.96 -5.15
N LYS A 107 21.54 3.97 -5.39
CA LYS A 107 20.73 3.82 -6.62
C LYS A 107 19.41 4.57 -6.48
N LEU A 108 19.49 5.90 -6.40
CA LEU A 108 18.31 6.74 -6.13
C LEU A 108 17.24 6.66 -7.24
N ASP A 109 17.63 6.52 -8.51
CA ASP A 109 16.67 6.41 -9.63
C ASP A 109 15.84 5.11 -9.57
N ASP A 110 16.48 4.00 -9.19
CA ASP A 110 15.79 2.72 -8.99
C ASP A 110 14.80 2.82 -7.82
N ALA A 111 15.23 3.45 -6.72
CA ALA A 111 14.36 3.68 -5.57
C ALA A 111 13.14 4.55 -5.91
N ALA A 112 13.36 5.65 -6.64
CA ALA A 112 12.29 6.54 -7.08
C ALA A 112 11.28 5.80 -7.97
N THR A 113 11.76 4.96 -8.89
CA THR A 113 10.91 4.18 -9.79
C THR A 113 9.99 3.22 -9.02
N GLU A 114 10.53 2.46 -8.07
CA GLU A 114 9.74 1.52 -7.27
C GLU A 114 8.74 2.26 -6.34
N LEU A 115 9.17 3.33 -5.67
CA LEU A 115 8.29 4.10 -4.79
C LEU A 115 7.16 4.79 -5.56
N LYS A 116 7.46 5.31 -6.76
CA LYS A 116 6.45 5.93 -7.62
C LYS A 116 5.40 4.90 -8.05
N ALA A 117 5.80 3.69 -8.44
CA ALA A 117 4.86 2.65 -8.82
C ALA A 117 3.86 2.30 -7.71
N ILE A 118 4.33 2.30 -6.45
CA ILE A 118 3.48 2.06 -5.27
C ILE A 118 2.58 3.28 -5.00
N ALA A 119 3.12 4.49 -5.03
CA ALA A 119 2.37 5.72 -4.80
C ALA A 119 1.27 5.96 -5.85
N ASP A 120 1.50 5.57 -7.11
CA ASP A 120 0.54 5.71 -8.21
C ASP A 120 -0.63 4.72 -8.11
N LYS A 121 -0.39 3.50 -7.59
CA LYS A 121 -1.38 2.41 -7.50
C LYS A 121 -1.28 1.66 -6.17
N PRO A 122 -1.56 2.33 -5.05
CA PRO A 122 -1.34 1.73 -3.75
C PRO A 122 -2.40 0.68 -3.43
N ALA A 123 -1.99 -0.40 -2.74
CA ALA A 123 -2.91 -1.45 -2.30
C ALA A 123 -3.87 -0.95 -1.21
N ASN A 124 -3.49 0.12 -0.49
CA ASN A 124 -4.34 0.85 0.46
C ASN A 124 -3.80 2.27 0.69
N PRO A 125 -4.59 3.20 1.25
CA PRO A 125 -4.18 4.59 1.46
C PRO A 125 -2.89 4.73 2.29
N THR A 126 -2.74 3.94 3.36
CA THR A 126 -1.54 3.93 4.21
C THR A 126 -0.26 3.64 3.41
N LEU A 127 -0.28 2.63 2.55
CA LEU A 127 0.85 2.29 1.68
C LEU A 127 1.17 3.40 0.69
N GLY A 128 0.13 4.02 0.12
CA GLY A 128 0.30 5.17 -0.78
C GLY A 128 1.01 6.32 -0.08
N GLU A 129 0.64 6.62 1.17
CA GLU A 129 1.25 7.69 1.94
C GLU A 129 2.70 7.42 2.35
N VAL A 130 2.98 6.20 2.79
CA VAL A 130 4.36 5.79 3.10
C VAL A 130 5.25 5.87 1.86
N ALA A 131 4.77 5.38 0.71
CA ALA A 131 5.53 5.42 -0.54
C ALA A 131 5.76 6.86 -1.02
N ARG A 132 4.75 7.73 -0.91
CA ARG A 132 4.82 9.14 -1.29
C ARG A 132 5.84 9.92 -0.45
N GLN A 133 5.83 9.79 0.87
CA GLN A 133 6.80 10.48 1.74
C GLN A 133 8.23 9.99 1.47
N ARG A 134 8.42 8.68 1.31
CA ARG A 134 9.73 8.12 0.94
C ARG A 134 10.18 8.57 -0.45
N LEU A 135 9.27 8.65 -1.42
CA LEU A 135 9.58 9.16 -2.77
C LEU A 135 10.03 10.62 -2.70
N ALA A 136 9.37 11.46 -1.89
CA ALA A 136 9.79 12.84 -1.68
C ALA A 136 11.21 12.93 -1.09
N GLN A 137 11.54 12.11 -0.10
CA GLN A 137 12.91 12.02 0.45
C GLN A 137 13.93 11.61 -0.63
N VAL A 138 13.62 10.61 -1.46
CA VAL A 138 14.50 10.17 -2.55
C VAL A 138 14.68 11.28 -3.59
N LEU A 139 13.61 11.96 -4.01
CA LEU A 139 13.69 13.08 -4.95
C LEU A 139 14.53 14.22 -4.39
N ALA A 140 14.42 14.53 -3.10
CA ALA A 140 15.23 15.53 -2.44
C ALA A 140 16.73 15.16 -2.42
N ALA A 141 17.05 13.88 -2.18
CA ALA A 141 18.41 13.36 -2.30
C ALA A 141 18.94 13.39 -3.74
N GLN A 142 18.06 13.35 -4.74
CA GLN A 142 18.41 13.59 -6.15
C GLN A 142 18.53 15.08 -6.51
N GLY A 143 18.34 16.00 -5.56
CA GLY A 143 18.33 17.44 -5.80
C GLY A 143 17.02 17.98 -6.40
N LYS A 144 15.99 17.15 -6.54
CA LYS A 144 14.67 17.50 -7.10
C LYS A 144 13.69 17.94 -6.00
N VAL A 145 14.10 18.91 -5.18
CA VAL A 145 13.36 19.32 -3.97
C VAL A 145 11.97 19.89 -4.30
N ASP A 146 11.82 20.62 -5.41
CA ASP A 146 10.51 21.13 -5.84
C ASP A 146 9.53 20.00 -6.16
N ASP A 147 9.99 18.94 -6.81
CA ASP A 147 9.14 17.78 -7.12
C ASP A 147 8.83 16.98 -5.85
N ALA A 148 9.76 16.92 -4.89
CA ALA A 148 9.51 16.35 -3.58
C ALA A 148 8.41 17.12 -2.82
N LEU A 149 8.45 18.45 -2.82
CA LEU A 149 7.44 19.29 -2.18
C LEU A 149 6.05 19.10 -2.82
N LYS A 150 5.97 19.04 -4.15
CA LYS A 150 4.71 18.78 -4.88
C LYS A 150 4.04 17.48 -4.47
N LEU A 151 4.82 16.42 -4.18
CA LEU A 151 4.25 15.15 -3.72
C LEU A 151 3.52 15.28 -2.38
N LEU A 152 3.94 16.22 -1.53
CA LEU A 152 3.42 16.43 -0.19
C LEU A 152 2.29 17.49 -0.15
N GLU A 153 1.89 18.02 -1.30
CA GLU A 153 0.75 18.93 -1.40
C GLU A 153 -0.59 18.19 -1.17
N GLY A 154 -1.59 18.97 -0.78
CA GLY A 154 -2.93 18.47 -0.46
C GLY A 154 -3.05 17.87 0.94
N ASP A 155 -4.26 17.41 1.24
CA ASP A 155 -4.58 16.86 2.55
C ASP A 155 -3.96 15.47 2.76
N SER A 156 -3.63 15.17 4.01
CA SER A 156 -3.26 13.83 4.48
C SER A 156 -4.24 13.39 5.55
N ASP A 157 -4.36 12.08 5.75
CA ASP A 157 -5.00 11.58 6.97
C ASP A 157 -4.28 12.14 8.21
N LYS A 158 -5.04 12.35 9.29
CA LYS A 158 -4.51 12.88 10.56
C LYS A 158 -3.31 12.09 11.06
N ALA A 159 -3.29 10.78 10.85
CA ALA A 159 -2.20 9.89 11.23
C ALA A 159 -0.86 10.20 10.57
N PHE A 160 -0.86 10.84 9.38
CA PHE A 160 0.35 11.19 8.63
C PHE A 160 0.66 12.68 8.63
N LEU A 161 -0.21 13.51 9.21
CA LEU A 161 -0.09 14.96 9.14
C LEU A 161 1.24 15.44 9.75
N ALA A 162 1.59 14.93 10.93
CA ALA A 162 2.83 15.30 11.60
C ALA A 162 4.07 14.96 10.74
N SER A 163 4.18 13.71 10.26
CA SER A 163 5.34 13.27 9.49
C SER A 163 5.42 13.95 8.11
N ARG A 164 4.28 14.23 7.48
CA ARG A 164 4.23 14.95 6.19
C ARG A 164 4.70 16.38 6.35
N GLU A 165 4.22 17.09 7.36
CA GLU A 165 4.58 18.49 7.60
C GLU A 165 6.02 18.63 8.10
N GLU A 166 6.51 17.67 8.90
CA GLU A 166 7.91 17.60 9.27
C GLU A 166 8.81 17.45 8.03
N LEU A 167 8.51 16.47 7.17
CA LEU A 167 9.26 16.27 5.93
C LEU A 167 9.19 17.52 5.03
N LYS A 168 8.03 18.15 4.91
CA LYS A 168 7.89 19.40 4.16
C LYS A 168 8.78 20.50 4.72
N GLY A 169 8.86 20.64 6.04
CA GLY A 169 9.79 21.54 6.72
C GLY A 169 11.25 21.22 6.36
N ASP A 170 11.66 19.96 6.45
CA ASP A 170 13.04 19.54 6.12
C ASP A 170 13.41 19.91 4.67
N LEU A 171 12.49 19.71 3.73
CA LEU A 171 12.67 20.08 2.32
C LEU A 171 12.75 21.60 2.12
N LEU A 172 11.96 22.38 2.86
CA LEU A 172 11.98 23.83 2.80
C LEU A 172 13.29 24.42 3.37
N VAL A 173 13.83 23.80 4.43
CA VAL A 173 15.17 24.13 4.95
C VAL A 173 16.23 23.89 3.87
N GLN A 174 16.16 22.78 3.14
CA GLN A 174 17.09 22.49 2.05
C GLN A 174 17.05 23.56 0.93
N GLN A 175 15.92 24.25 0.74
CA GLN A 175 15.77 25.37 -0.19
C GLN A 175 16.12 26.75 0.42
N GLY A 176 16.49 26.82 1.70
CA GLY A 176 16.71 28.09 2.41
C GLY A 176 15.42 28.88 2.71
N ARG A 177 14.26 28.23 2.68
CA ARG A 177 12.95 28.85 2.94
C ARG A 177 12.58 28.73 4.41
N THR A 178 13.34 29.38 5.28
CA THR A 178 13.26 29.22 6.75
C THR A 178 11.88 29.52 7.33
N ASP A 179 11.22 30.59 6.90
CA ASP A 179 9.89 30.96 7.41
C ASP A 179 8.82 29.93 7.04
N ASP A 180 8.86 29.44 5.80
CA ASP A 180 7.94 28.38 5.35
C ASP A 180 8.23 27.06 6.09
N ALA A 181 9.51 26.76 6.34
CA ALA A 181 9.91 25.58 7.10
C ALA A 181 9.42 25.64 8.55
N ARG A 182 9.53 26.81 9.19
CA ARG A 182 9.00 27.06 10.55
C ARG A 182 7.50 26.78 10.60
N ALA A 183 6.73 27.33 9.66
CA ALA A 183 5.28 27.11 9.60
C ALA A 183 4.92 25.62 9.43
N ALA A 184 5.69 24.88 8.62
CA ALA A 184 5.51 23.45 8.47
C ALA A 184 5.81 22.68 9.77
N TYR A 185 6.92 22.97 10.45
CA TYR A 185 7.25 22.33 11.74
C TYR A 185 6.25 22.65 12.85
N GLU A 186 5.73 23.87 12.92
CA GLU A 186 4.68 24.23 13.87
C GLU A 186 3.40 23.42 13.62
N LYS A 187 3.01 23.27 12.36
CA LYS A 187 1.87 22.43 11.97
C LYS A 187 2.12 20.96 12.29
N ALA A 188 3.33 20.46 12.06
CA ALA A 188 3.73 19.11 12.44
C ALA A 188 3.61 18.89 13.95
N LYS A 189 4.12 19.84 14.74
CA LYS A 189 4.10 19.80 16.21
C LYS A 189 2.68 19.81 16.76
N ALA A 190 1.80 20.63 16.20
CA ALA A 190 0.38 20.69 16.58
C ALA A 190 -0.39 19.39 16.28
N ALA A 191 0.11 18.56 15.35
CA ALA A 191 -0.50 17.28 14.98
C ALA A 191 0.00 16.10 15.84
N LEU A 192 1.04 16.29 16.66
CA LEU A 192 1.58 15.26 17.55
C LEU A 192 0.84 15.22 18.88
N SER A 193 0.60 14.01 19.37
CA SER A 193 0.07 13.76 20.72
C SER A 193 1.13 13.25 21.70
N ASP A 194 2.33 12.93 21.22
CA ASP A 194 3.43 12.36 22.01
C ASP A 194 4.46 13.45 22.33
N GLU A 195 4.75 13.65 23.62
CA GLU A 195 5.67 14.69 24.09
C GLU A 195 7.13 14.50 23.62
N ALA A 196 7.59 13.26 23.41
CA ALA A 196 8.95 13.01 22.92
C ALA A 196 9.08 13.38 21.44
N ALA A 197 8.07 13.07 20.63
CA ALA A 197 8.01 13.50 19.23
C ALA A 197 7.95 15.03 19.11
N VAL A 198 7.26 15.70 20.04
CA VAL A 198 7.23 17.17 20.13
C VAL A 198 8.63 17.75 20.43
N GLY A 199 9.41 17.09 21.28
CA GLY A 199 10.78 17.51 21.60
C GLY A 199 11.71 17.54 20.38
N GLY A 200 11.62 16.54 19.50
CA GLY A 200 12.41 16.49 18.26
C GLY A 200 12.12 17.67 17.33
N LEU A 201 10.85 18.03 17.16
CA LEU A 201 10.46 19.20 16.37
C LEU A 201 10.87 20.52 17.02
N GLN A 202 10.89 20.61 18.35
CA GLN A 202 11.34 21.81 19.03
C GLN A 202 12.83 22.10 18.74
N ILE A 203 13.67 21.07 18.69
CA ILE A 203 15.09 21.23 18.33
C ILE A 203 15.22 21.80 16.91
N LYS A 204 14.47 21.27 15.95
CA LYS A 204 14.45 21.79 14.57
C LYS A 204 14.03 23.26 14.52
N LEU A 205 12.98 23.64 15.26
CA LEU A 205 12.51 25.03 15.35
C LEU A 205 13.56 25.96 15.97
N ASP A 206 14.22 25.53 17.03
CA ASP A 206 15.26 26.31 17.72
C ASP A 206 16.50 26.52 16.83
N ASP A 207 16.85 25.52 16.02
CA ASP A 207 17.98 25.61 15.08
C ASP A 207 17.69 26.59 13.93
N LEU A 208 16.44 26.65 13.44
CA LEU A 208 16.04 27.69 12.49
C LEU A 208 16.18 29.09 13.08
N ALA A 209 15.76 29.29 14.33
CA ALA A 209 15.84 30.60 15.00
C ALA A 209 17.27 31.09 15.21
N LYS A 210 18.25 30.18 15.36
CA LYS A 210 19.68 30.54 15.46
C LYS A 210 20.33 30.83 14.11
N GLY A 211 19.83 30.25 13.02
CA GLY A 211 20.32 30.52 11.66
C GLY A 211 19.87 31.87 11.09
N ASP A 212 18.79 32.44 11.63
CA ASP A 212 18.25 33.76 11.26
C ASP A 212 18.93 34.93 12.02
N ALA A 213 19.80 34.65 13.00
CA ALA A 213 20.46 35.62 13.89
C ALA A 213 21.91 35.90 13.49
#